data_AF-A0A7S1ZZA4-F1
#
_entry.id   AF-A0A7S1ZZA4-F1
#
_cell.length_a   1.000
_cell.length_b   1.000
_cell.length_c   1.000
_cell.angle_alpha   90.00
_cell.angle_beta   90.00
_cell.angle_gamma   90.00
#
_symmetry.space_group_name_H-M   'P 1'
#
loop_
_entity.id
_entity.type
_entity.pdbx_description
1 polymer ?
#
loop_
_entity_poly.entity_id
_entity_poly.type
_entity_poly.pdbx_seq_one_letter_code
_entity_poly.pdbx_strand_id
1 'polypeptide(L)'
;AHRNETRGLGGIFFDDLNDRDPNELFEFCKDCVRNVVNAYGPIVAKHKDDPFTPKEKEWQLMRRGRYVEFNLVYDRGTIFGLKTGGRIESILMSLPETARWEYDHKTEEGSMEADFIDACRNPREW
;
A
#
# COMPACT_ATOMS: atom_id res chain seq x y z
N ALA A 1 5.33 10.64 10.91
CA ALA A 1 5.75 10.78 9.50
C ALA A 1 5.05 12.00 8.88
N HIS A 2 5.50 12.49 7.71
CA HIS A 2 5.12 13.83 7.19
C HIS A 2 3.61 14.04 6.90
N ARG A 3 2.82 12.96 6.69
CA ARG A 3 1.35 13.02 6.54
C ARG A 3 0.56 12.62 7.79
N ASN A 4 1.23 12.06 8.79
CA ASN A 4 0.57 11.36 9.91
C ASN A 4 -0.50 10.33 9.45
N GLU A 5 -0.23 9.63 8.35
CA GLU A 5 -1.10 8.62 7.74
C GLU A 5 -0.30 7.33 7.51
N THR A 6 -0.93 6.17 7.70
CA THR A 6 -0.43 4.88 7.21
C THR A 6 -0.61 4.81 5.68
N ARG A 7 0.13 3.89 5.03
CA ARG A 7 0.03 3.68 3.57
C ARG A 7 -1.31 3.08 3.15
N GLY A 8 -1.94 2.31 4.02
CA GLY A 8 -3.19 1.57 3.79
C GLY A 8 -3.64 0.90 5.09
N LEU A 9 -4.53 -0.08 4.97
CA LEU A 9 -5.22 -0.68 6.12
C LEU A 9 -4.40 -1.76 6.86
N GLY A 10 -3.20 -2.08 6.38
CA GLY A 10 -2.29 -3.02 7.02
C GLY A 10 -2.28 -4.40 6.36
N GLY A 11 -1.97 -5.41 7.19
CA GLY A 11 -1.64 -6.78 6.78
C GLY A 11 -0.51 -7.32 7.65
N ILE A 12 0.23 -8.30 7.14
CA ILE A 12 1.36 -8.89 7.84
C ILE A 12 2.66 -8.30 7.29
N PHE A 13 3.55 -7.85 8.17
CA PHE A 13 4.91 -7.45 7.86
C PHE A 13 5.86 -8.03 8.90
N PHE A 14 6.95 -8.64 8.46
CA PHE A 14 8.02 -9.14 9.32
C PHE A 14 9.36 -8.98 8.61
N ASP A 15 10.40 -8.77 9.41
CA ASP A 15 11.81 -8.70 9.00
C ASP A 15 12.65 -9.21 10.17
N ASP A 16 13.87 -9.67 9.91
CA ASP A 16 14.78 -10.22 10.93
C ASP A 16 14.18 -11.35 11.81
N LEU A 17 13.17 -12.07 11.32
CA LEU A 17 12.48 -13.12 12.09
C LEU A 17 13.35 -14.38 12.17
N ASN A 18 13.96 -14.62 13.33
CA ASN A 18 14.96 -15.67 13.56
C ASN A 18 14.83 -16.35 14.94
N ASP A 19 13.62 -16.36 15.50
CA ASP A 19 13.31 -16.74 16.88
C ASP A 19 13.00 -18.24 17.08
N ARG A 20 12.92 -19.01 15.99
CA ARG A 20 12.55 -20.44 15.98
C ARG A 20 13.24 -21.20 14.85
N ASP A 21 12.93 -22.49 14.70
CA ASP A 21 13.56 -23.35 13.69
C ASP A 21 13.43 -22.77 12.27
N PRO A 22 14.50 -22.74 11.46
CA PRO A 22 14.46 -22.20 10.11
C PRO A 22 13.42 -22.86 9.18
N ASN A 23 13.11 -24.15 9.35
CA ASN A 23 12.09 -24.80 8.54
C ASN A 23 10.69 -24.34 8.95
N GLU A 24 10.43 -24.14 10.23
CA GLU A 24 9.17 -23.56 10.71
C GLU A 24 8.96 -22.14 10.16
N LEU A 25 10.02 -21.32 10.18
CA LEU A 25 10.00 -19.97 9.59
C LEU A 25 9.77 -20.02 8.07
N PHE A 26 10.37 -20.99 7.38
CA PHE A 26 10.15 -21.17 5.96
C PHE A 26 8.73 -21.63 5.64
N GLU A 27 8.15 -22.54 6.42
CA GLU A 27 6.73 -22.92 6.29
C GLU A 27 5.82 -21.71 6.53
N PHE A 28 6.11 -20.90 7.55
CA PHE A 28 5.37 -19.66 7.82
C PHE A 28 5.43 -18.69 6.63
N CYS A 29 6.61 -18.43 6.07
CA CYS A 29 6.76 -17.58 4.88
C CYS A 29 5.97 -18.11 3.68
N LYS A 30 6.02 -19.43 3.44
CA LYS A 30 5.25 -20.07 2.35
C LYS A 30 3.74 -19.91 2.57
N ASP A 31 3.27 -20.08 3.79
CA ASP A 31 1.86 -19.92 4.13
C ASP A 31 1.40 -18.47 3.90
N CYS A 32 2.18 -17.47 4.33
CA CYS A 32 1.88 -16.06 4.04
C CYS A 32 1.73 -15.79 2.53
N VAL A 33 2.68 -16.24 1.71
CA VAL A 33 2.65 -16.01 0.25
C VAL A 33 1.49 -16.74 -0.42
N ARG A 34 1.22 -18.00 -0.03
CA ARG A 34 0.11 -18.80 -0.57
C ARG A 34 -1.25 -18.14 -0.31
N ASN A 35 -1.40 -17.44 0.80
CA ASN A 35 -2.65 -16.80 1.17
C ASN A 35 -2.87 -15.42 0.53
N VAL A 36 -1.86 -14.80 -0.12
CA VAL A 36 -2.03 -13.50 -0.80
C VAL A 36 -3.15 -13.55 -1.84
N VAL A 37 -3.16 -14.57 -2.70
CA VAL A 37 -4.18 -14.70 -3.75
C VAL A 37 -5.55 -14.99 -3.17
N ASN A 38 -5.62 -15.83 -2.13
CA ASN A 38 -6.89 -16.15 -1.46
C ASN A 38 -7.48 -14.95 -0.72
N ALA A 39 -6.64 -14.08 -0.16
CA ALA A 39 -7.08 -12.87 0.52
C ALA A 39 -7.47 -11.74 -0.45
N TYR A 40 -6.67 -11.50 -1.48
CA TYR A 40 -6.85 -10.35 -2.37
C TYR A 40 -7.69 -10.64 -3.62
N GLY A 41 -7.61 -11.86 -4.16
CA GLY A 41 -8.33 -12.29 -5.37
C GLY A 41 -9.85 -12.11 -5.28
N PRO A 42 -10.52 -12.52 -4.17
CA PRO A 42 -11.95 -12.29 -4.01
C PRO A 42 -12.35 -10.81 -4.00
N ILE A 43 -11.52 -9.93 -3.45
CA ILE A 43 -11.77 -8.48 -3.43
C ILE A 43 -11.76 -7.95 -4.87
N VAL A 44 -10.75 -8.32 -5.66
CA VAL A 44 -10.68 -7.94 -7.07
C VAL A 44 -11.86 -8.49 -7.85
N ALA A 45 -12.17 -9.77 -7.69
CA ALA A 45 -13.28 -10.41 -8.41
C ALA A 45 -14.64 -9.77 -8.11
N LYS A 46 -14.84 -9.30 -6.87
CA LYS A 46 -16.06 -8.62 -6.44
C LYS A 46 -16.22 -7.22 -7.04
N HIS A 47 -15.12 -6.48 -7.21
CA HIS A 47 -15.17 -5.04 -7.50
C HIS A 47 -14.63 -4.63 -8.89
N LYS A 48 -14.06 -5.55 -9.67
CA LYS A 48 -13.44 -5.24 -10.97
C LYS A 48 -14.38 -4.62 -12.00
N ASP A 49 -15.68 -4.89 -11.90
CA ASP A 49 -16.72 -4.44 -12.84
C ASP A 49 -17.60 -3.33 -12.24
N ASP A 50 -17.30 -2.85 -11.03
CA ASP A 50 -18.05 -1.78 -10.39
C ASP A 50 -17.91 -0.47 -11.20
N PRO A 51 -19.02 0.24 -11.46
CA PRO A 51 -18.94 1.55 -12.08
C PRO A 51 -18.24 2.54 -11.13
N PHE A 52 -17.46 3.44 -11.70
CA PHE A 52 -16.87 4.55 -10.96
C PHE A 52 -17.07 5.86 -11.72
N THR A 53 -17.14 6.93 -10.95
CA THR A 53 -17.28 8.31 -11.42
C THR A 53 -15.90 8.94 -11.68
N PRO A 54 -15.84 10.02 -12.47
CA PRO A 54 -14.62 10.80 -12.61
C PRO A 54 -14.04 11.28 -11.26
N LYS A 55 -14.90 11.66 -10.29
CA LYS A 55 -14.47 12.11 -8.95
C LYS A 55 -13.75 11.00 -8.17
N GLU A 56 -14.28 9.78 -8.21
CA GLU A 56 -13.63 8.60 -7.59
C GLU A 56 -12.30 8.26 -8.27
N LYS A 57 -12.21 8.46 -9.59
CA LYS A 57 -10.94 8.29 -10.33
C LYS A 57 -9.91 9.33 -9.91
N GLU A 58 -10.30 10.60 -9.75
CA GLU A 58 -9.41 11.65 -9.24
C GLU A 58 -8.92 11.34 -7.83
N TRP A 59 -9.82 10.89 -6.95
CA TRP A 59 -9.48 10.41 -5.62
C TRP A 59 -8.45 9.28 -5.65
N GLN A 60 -8.64 8.28 -6.51
CA GLN A 60 -7.67 7.19 -6.70
C GLN A 60 -6.28 7.73 -7.08
N LEU A 61 -6.21 8.71 -7.99
CA LEU A 61 -4.93 9.30 -8.42
C LEU A 61 -4.25 10.07 -7.28
N MET A 62 -5.02 10.74 -6.42
CA MET A 62 -4.52 11.41 -5.22
C MET A 62 -3.96 10.40 -4.21
N ARG A 63 -4.64 9.27 -3.99
CA ARG A 63 -4.13 8.19 -3.12
C ARG A 63 -2.91 7.49 -3.70
N ARG A 64 -2.82 7.34 -5.03
CA ARG A 64 -1.60 6.90 -5.71
C ARG A 64 -0.42 7.86 -5.49
N GLY A 65 -0.67 9.17 -5.41
CA GLY A 65 0.35 10.15 -5.02
C GLY A 65 0.94 9.88 -3.63
N ARG A 66 0.11 9.49 -2.65
CA ARG A 66 0.59 9.08 -1.31
C ARG A 66 1.40 7.78 -1.36
N TYR A 67 1.05 6.86 -2.25
CA TYR A 67 1.82 5.62 -2.45
C TYR A 67 3.23 5.92 -3.00
N VAL A 68 3.33 6.85 -3.95
CA VAL A 68 4.62 7.34 -4.47
C VAL A 68 5.43 8.02 -3.37
N GLU A 69 4.82 8.91 -2.57
CA GLU A 69 5.47 9.55 -1.42
C GLU A 69 6.08 8.51 -0.47
N PHE A 70 5.33 7.45 -0.14
CA PHE A 70 5.83 6.39 0.74
C PHE A 70 7.02 5.66 0.13
N ASN A 71 6.91 5.17 -1.10
CA ASN A 71 7.96 4.35 -1.71
C ASN A 71 9.26 5.14 -1.91
N LEU A 72 9.17 6.42 -2.27
CA LEU A 72 10.37 7.23 -2.53
C LEU A 72 10.99 7.82 -1.25
N VAL A 73 10.21 8.04 -0.19
CA VAL A 73 10.67 8.74 1.04
C VAL A 73 10.93 7.80 2.20
N TYR A 74 10.21 6.67 2.31
CA TYR A 74 10.24 5.82 3.50
C TYR A 74 10.58 4.36 3.24
N ASP A 75 10.28 3.82 2.07
CA ASP A 75 10.56 2.41 1.79
C ASP A 75 12.06 2.13 1.75
N ARG A 76 12.55 1.39 2.76
CA ARG A 76 13.99 1.13 2.93
C ARG A 76 14.56 0.38 1.72
N GLY A 77 13.82 -0.58 1.17
CA GLY A 77 14.23 -1.37 0.02
C GLY A 77 14.43 -0.52 -1.23
N THR A 78 13.46 0.36 -1.53
CA THR A 78 13.53 1.31 -2.65
C THR A 78 14.70 2.27 -2.48
N ILE A 79 14.83 2.92 -1.32
CA ILE A 79 15.92 3.89 -1.06
C ILE A 79 17.29 3.22 -1.16
N PHE A 80 17.45 2.03 -0.58
CA PHE A 80 18.70 1.28 -0.65
C PHE A 80 19.03 0.92 -2.11
N GLY A 81 18.10 0.28 -2.82
CA GLY A 81 18.33 -0.16 -4.20
C GLY A 81 18.68 0.99 -5.16
N LEU A 82 18.04 2.16 -5.00
CA LEU A 82 18.37 3.36 -5.78
C LEU A 82 19.77 3.91 -5.46
N LYS A 83 20.20 3.83 -4.19
CA LYS A 83 21.52 4.34 -3.76
C LYS A 83 22.67 3.40 -4.09
N THR A 84 22.43 2.10 -4.17
CA THR A 84 23.48 1.08 -4.36
C THR A 84 23.60 0.57 -5.80
N GLY A 85 22.93 1.19 -6.77
CA GLY A 85 23.02 0.83 -8.18
C GLY A 85 22.25 -0.45 -8.54
N GLY A 86 21.14 -0.74 -7.85
CA GLY A 86 20.25 -1.83 -8.22
C GLY A 86 19.55 -1.62 -9.58
N ARG A 87 18.84 -2.64 -10.07
CA ARG A 87 18.12 -2.57 -11.35
C ARG A 87 16.92 -1.64 -11.24
N ILE A 88 17.07 -0.40 -11.72
CA ILE A 88 16.11 0.70 -11.57
C ILE A 88 14.69 0.31 -12.00
N GLU A 89 14.52 -0.26 -13.19
CA GLU A 89 13.19 -0.67 -13.69
C GLU A 89 12.50 -1.73 -12.81
N SER A 90 13.28 -2.58 -12.14
CA SER A 90 12.72 -3.54 -11.17
C SER A 90 12.35 -2.88 -9.85
N ILE A 91 13.09 -1.87 -9.41
CA ILE A 91 12.83 -1.16 -8.16
C ILE A 91 11.59 -0.28 -8.30
N LEU A 92 11.49 0.46 -9.41
CA LEU A 92 10.43 1.43 -9.65
C LEU A 92 9.15 0.81 -10.23
N MET A 93 9.10 -0.51 -10.49
CA MET A 93 7.88 -1.21 -10.91
C MET A 93 6.73 -1.06 -9.90
N SER A 94 7.05 -0.70 -8.66
CA SER A 94 6.06 -0.43 -7.62
C SER A 94 5.29 0.88 -7.85
N LEU A 95 5.81 1.80 -8.66
CA LEU A 95 5.15 3.08 -8.91
C LEU A 95 3.94 2.91 -9.83
N PRO A 96 2.85 3.65 -9.57
CA PRO A 96 1.68 3.63 -10.45
C PRO A 96 2.00 4.32 -11.78
N GLU A 97 1.32 3.90 -12.84
CA GLU A 97 1.38 4.54 -14.17
C GLU A 97 1.03 6.04 -14.10
N THR A 98 0.04 6.40 -13.29
CA THR A 98 -0.42 7.79 -13.10
C THR A 98 -0.70 8.09 -11.64
N ALA A 99 -0.33 9.29 -11.21
CA ALA A 99 -0.61 9.84 -9.88
C ALA A 99 -0.87 11.35 -9.98
N ARG A 100 -1.56 11.92 -9.00
CA ARG A 100 -1.93 13.34 -8.93
C ARG A 100 -1.55 13.93 -7.58
N TRP A 101 -1.20 15.21 -7.59
CA TRP A 101 -1.00 16.02 -6.39
C TRP A 101 -1.81 17.30 -6.51
N GLU A 102 -2.43 17.66 -5.40
CA GLU A 102 -3.20 18.90 -5.25
C GLU A 102 -2.80 19.57 -3.95
N TYR A 103 -2.76 20.89 -3.98
CA TYR A 103 -2.49 21.70 -2.82
C TYR A 103 -3.67 21.66 -1.84
N ASP A 104 -3.39 21.40 -0.56
CA ASP A 104 -4.34 21.36 0.56
C ASP A 104 -5.67 20.62 0.27
N HIS A 105 -5.61 19.51 -0.48
CA HIS A 105 -6.79 18.70 -0.77
C HIS A 105 -7.42 18.14 0.51
N LYS A 106 -8.73 18.28 0.64
CA LYS A 106 -9.53 17.78 1.77
C LYS A 106 -10.69 16.94 1.25
N THR A 107 -10.94 15.83 1.94
CA THR A 107 -12.11 14.98 1.69
C THR A 107 -13.35 15.62 2.28
N GLU A 108 -14.50 15.31 1.69
CA GLU A 108 -15.81 15.76 2.17
C GLU A 108 -16.19 15.00 3.45
N GLU A 109 -16.69 15.71 4.47
CA GLU A 109 -17.04 15.10 5.74
C GLU A 109 -18.17 14.08 5.57
N GLY A 110 -18.04 12.91 6.21
CA GLY A 110 -18.99 11.80 6.07
C GLY A 110 -18.89 11.03 4.74
N SER A 111 -17.96 11.37 3.86
CA SER A 111 -17.73 10.62 2.62
C SER A 111 -16.91 9.34 2.87
N MET A 112 -16.95 8.40 1.91
CA MET A 112 -16.12 7.19 1.96
C MET A 112 -14.63 7.51 1.92
N GLU A 113 -14.24 8.57 1.23
CA GLU A 113 -12.86 9.07 1.20
C GLU A 113 -12.42 9.56 2.58
N ALA A 114 -13.28 10.26 3.31
CA ALA A 114 -12.99 10.69 4.67
C ALA A 114 -12.87 9.50 5.64
N ASP A 115 -13.75 8.50 5.54
CA ASP A 115 -13.65 7.28 6.35
C ASP A 115 -12.35 6.52 6.08
N PHE A 116 -11.94 6.42 4.80
CA PHE A 116 -10.66 5.79 4.46
C PHE A 116 -9.46 6.55 5.04
N ILE A 117 -9.48 7.90 4.99
CA ILE A 117 -8.42 8.72 5.57
C ILE A 117 -8.38 8.56 7.08
N ASP A 118 -9.52 8.50 7.74
CA ASP A 118 -9.61 8.20 9.17
C ASP A 118 -8.97 6.84 9.47
N ALA A 119 -9.33 5.78 8.74
CA ALA A 119 -8.75 4.45 8.92
C ALA A 119 -7.22 4.42 8.68
N CYS A 120 -6.69 5.31 7.82
CA CYS A 120 -5.25 5.48 7.63
C CYS A 120 -4.58 6.27 8.75
N ARG A 121 -5.30 7.14 9.46
CA ARG A 121 -4.74 7.92 10.59
C ARG A 121 -4.88 7.20 11.92
N ASN A 122 -5.96 6.43 12.04
CA ASN A 122 -6.41 5.74 13.22
C ASN A 122 -6.58 4.25 12.86
N PRO A 123 -5.52 3.44 12.94
CA PRO A 123 -5.59 2.01 12.67
C PRO A 123 -6.69 1.34 13.52
N ARG A 124 -7.42 0.42 12.90
CA ARG A 124 -8.57 -0.28 13.48
C ARG A 124 -8.23 -1.75 13.72
N GLU A 125 -8.92 -2.36 14.67
CA GLU A 125 -8.99 -3.81 14.82
C GLU A 125 -10.00 -4.34 13.80
N TRP A 126 -9.54 -5.15 12.85
CA TRP A 126 -10.32 -5.63 11.68
C TRP A 126 -10.70 -7.11 11.80
#